data_AF-A0A5M3PST0-F1
#
_entry.id   AF-A0A5M3PST0-F1
#
_cell.length_a   1.000
_cell.length_b   1.000
_cell.length_c   1.000
_cell.angle_alpha   90.00
_cell.angle_beta   90.00
_cell.angle_gamma   90.00
#
_symmetry.space_group_name_H-M   'P 1'
#
loop_
_entity.id
_entity.type
_entity.pdbx_description
1 polymer ?
#
loop_
_entity_poly.entity_id
_entity_poly.type
_entity_poly.pdbx_seq_one_letter_code
_entity_poly.pdbx_strand_id
1 'polypeptide(L)'
;MPAARVSEASGLAMSRRFRFAVVLAVLGVLWWFLLGVLERESRNAEERAANMVIGQLRSALVIKGAEVMLSRDGRLAEHRGINPFELVEHQWGNYAGRCQGEELAPATWCFRVGEQKETEYGPKGWLIYKPGQPITIDSRQANQEQPLAWAVTTEFADRNGNGTREQEERLTGLKLAPVSLTEDAAQTQDAQR
;
A
#
# COMPACT_ATOMS: atom_id res chain seq x y z
N MET A 1 -53.39 52.90 -22.01
CA MET A 1 -51.96 52.63 -22.18
C MET A 1 -51.44 51.80 -21.00
N PRO A 2 -51.31 50.46 -21.11
CA PRO A 2 -50.82 49.59 -20.04
C PRO A 2 -49.47 48.96 -20.44
N ALA A 3 -48.38 49.71 -20.36
CA ALA A 3 -47.03 49.19 -20.67
C ALA A 3 -46.09 49.15 -19.45
N ALA A 4 -46.41 49.88 -18.37
CA ALA A 4 -45.51 50.04 -17.23
C ALA A 4 -45.45 48.83 -16.27
N ARG A 5 -46.57 48.12 -16.03
CA ARG A 5 -46.61 47.04 -15.02
C ARG A 5 -45.92 45.74 -15.44
N VAL A 6 -45.80 45.48 -16.75
CA VAL A 6 -45.15 44.25 -17.25
C VAL A 6 -43.62 44.32 -17.10
N SER A 7 -43.05 45.53 -17.16
CA SER A 7 -41.60 45.74 -17.07
C SER A 7 -41.06 45.53 -15.64
N GLU A 8 -41.80 45.99 -14.61
CA GLU A 8 -41.38 45.84 -13.21
C GLU A 8 -41.42 44.39 -12.69
N ALA A 9 -42.47 43.64 -13.04
CA ALA A 9 -42.58 42.22 -12.65
C ALA A 9 -41.50 41.35 -13.32
N SER A 10 -41.13 41.68 -14.56
CA SER A 10 -40.05 41.03 -15.30
C SER A 10 -38.68 41.30 -14.68
N GLY A 11 -38.42 42.54 -14.24
CA GLY A 11 -37.17 42.92 -13.55
C GLY A 11 -36.99 42.21 -12.20
N LEU A 12 -38.06 42.07 -11.41
CA LEU A 12 -38.03 41.33 -10.14
C LEU A 12 -37.78 39.83 -10.35
N ALA A 13 -38.44 39.21 -11.33
CA ALA A 13 -38.21 37.81 -11.66
C ALA A 13 -36.78 37.55 -12.19
N MET A 14 -36.25 38.47 -13.02
CA MET A 14 -34.89 38.40 -13.56
C MET A 14 -33.83 38.57 -12.46
N SER A 15 -34.03 39.51 -11.53
CA SER A 15 -33.13 39.71 -10.38
C SER A 15 -33.11 38.49 -9.45
N ARG A 16 -34.27 37.85 -9.22
CA ARG A 16 -34.35 36.62 -8.43
C ARG A 16 -33.62 35.46 -9.12
N ARG A 17 -33.81 35.29 -10.44
CA ARG A 17 -33.08 34.28 -11.24
C ARG A 17 -31.58 34.53 -11.23
N PHE A 18 -31.16 35.79 -11.34
CA PHE A 18 -29.74 36.17 -11.26
C PHE A 18 -29.15 35.86 -9.88
N ARG A 19 -29.84 36.20 -8.79
CA ARG A 19 -29.41 35.84 -7.42
C ARG A 19 -29.28 34.33 -7.25
N PHE A 20 -30.22 33.55 -7.76
CA PHE A 20 -30.12 32.09 -7.73
C PHE A 20 -28.94 31.58 -8.55
N ALA A 21 -28.70 32.13 -9.75
CA ALA A 21 -27.54 31.76 -10.57
C ALA A 21 -26.21 32.08 -9.85
N VAL A 22 -26.12 33.24 -9.20
CA VAL A 22 -24.95 33.63 -8.40
C VAL A 22 -24.75 32.68 -7.23
N VAL A 23 -25.81 32.33 -6.49
CA VAL A 23 -25.72 31.37 -5.38
C VAL A 23 -25.28 29.99 -5.87
N LEU A 24 -25.84 29.50 -6.97
CA LEU A 24 -25.44 28.22 -7.57
C LEU A 24 -23.99 28.24 -8.05
N ALA A 25 -23.53 29.35 -8.63
CA ALA A 25 -22.14 29.52 -9.03
C ALA A 25 -21.20 29.48 -7.81
N VAL A 26 -21.53 30.20 -6.73
CA VAL A 26 -20.76 30.20 -5.49
C VAL A 26 -20.72 28.80 -4.86
N LEU A 27 -21.86 28.11 -4.79
CA LEU A 27 -21.93 26.74 -4.28
C LEU A 27 -21.12 25.77 -5.13
N GLY A 28 -21.17 25.89 -6.45
CA GLY A 28 -20.38 25.07 -7.37
C GLY A 28 -18.88 25.25 -7.17
N VAL A 29 -18.42 26.49 -7.00
CA VAL A 29 -17.00 26.80 -6.74
C VAL A 29 -16.55 26.26 -5.38
N LEU A 30 -17.36 26.45 -4.33
CA LEU A 30 -17.06 25.92 -2.99
C LEU A 30 -16.99 24.39 -2.99
N TRP A 31 -17.95 23.75 -3.68
CA TRP A 31 -18.00 22.30 -3.81
C TRP A 31 -16.78 21.76 -4.55
N TRP A 32 -16.41 22.38 -5.68
CA TRP A 32 -15.22 22.04 -6.45
C TRP A 32 -13.94 22.12 -5.60
N PHE A 33 -13.79 23.21 -4.84
CA PHE A 33 -12.64 23.38 -3.95
C PHE A 33 -12.61 22.32 -2.85
N LEU A 34 -13.76 22.03 -2.23
CA LEU A 34 -13.87 21.03 -1.18
C LEU A 34 -13.52 19.62 -1.69
N LEU A 35 -14.02 19.23 -2.86
CA LEU A 35 -13.68 17.95 -3.47
C LEU A 35 -12.19 17.81 -3.76
N GLY A 36 -11.56 18.86 -4.31
CA GLY A 36 -10.13 18.83 -4.59
C GLY A 36 -9.26 18.71 -3.33
N VAL A 37 -9.67 19.35 -2.23
CA VAL A 37 -8.99 19.20 -0.93
C VAL A 37 -9.21 17.81 -0.35
N LEU A 38 -10.43 17.27 -0.44
CA LEU A 38 -10.77 15.96 0.08
C LEU A 38 -9.99 14.83 -0.61
N GLU A 39 -9.90 14.87 -1.94
CA GLU A 39 -9.13 13.89 -2.73
C GLU A 39 -7.64 13.93 -2.38
N ARG A 40 -7.08 15.13 -2.17
CA ARG A 40 -5.69 15.27 -1.76
C ARG A 40 -5.47 14.72 -0.35
N GLU A 41 -6.39 14.97 0.56
CA GLU A 41 -6.28 14.50 1.94
C GLU A 41 -6.51 12.99 2.04
N SER A 42 -7.44 12.41 1.26
CA SER A 42 -7.63 10.96 1.19
C SER A 42 -6.37 10.27 0.70
N ARG A 43 -5.70 10.83 -0.31
CA ARG A 43 -4.43 10.32 -0.83
C ARG A 43 -3.33 10.36 0.22
N ASN A 44 -3.16 11.51 0.88
CA ASN A 44 -2.17 11.65 1.94
C ASN A 44 -2.42 10.70 3.11
N ALA A 45 -3.69 10.49 3.47
CA ALA A 45 -4.08 9.57 4.53
C ALA A 45 -3.77 8.12 4.17
N GLU A 46 -4.08 7.68 2.94
CA GLU A 46 -3.73 6.34 2.47
C GLU A 46 -2.21 6.14 2.43
N GLU A 47 -1.45 7.08 1.86
CA GLU A 47 0.02 7.04 1.84
C GLU A 47 0.59 6.89 3.24
N ARG A 48 0.12 7.69 4.21
CA ARG A 48 0.59 7.62 5.60
C ARG A 48 0.20 6.30 6.26
N ALA A 49 -1.02 5.82 6.07
CA ALA A 49 -1.49 4.57 6.64
C ALA A 49 -0.67 3.38 6.11
N ALA A 50 -0.44 3.30 4.80
CA ALA A 50 0.34 2.23 4.20
C ALA A 50 1.81 2.26 4.65
N ASN A 51 2.43 3.45 4.71
CA ASN A 51 3.80 3.59 5.23
C ASN A 51 3.91 3.22 6.72
N MET A 52 2.88 3.52 7.52
CA MET A 52 2.81 3.11 8.92
C MET A 52 2.74 1.58 9.07
N VAL A 53 1.89 0.92 8.28
CA VAL A 53 1.81 -0.56 8.23
C VAL A 53 3.18 -1.14 7.93
N ILE A 54 3.82 -0.70 6.84
CA ILE A 54 5.16 -1.17 6.44
C ILE A 54 6.18 -0.94 7.55
N GLY A 55 6.16 0.23 8.20
CA GLY A 55 7.03 0.54 9.32
C GLY A 55 6.87 -0.46 10.47
N GLN A 56 5.63 -0.77 10.86
CA GLN A 56 5.35 -1.74 11.91
C GLN A 56 5.78 -3.16 11.53
N LEU A 57 5.52 -3.58 10.30
CA LEU A 57 5.96 -4.88 9.80
C LEU A 57 7.50 -5.00 9.79
N ARG A 58 8.21 -3.94 9.38
CA ARG A 58 9.68 -3.89 9.46
C ARG A 58 10.17 -4.03 10.90
N SER A 59 9.58 -3.31 11.85
CA SER A 59 9.93 -3.43 13.26
C SER A 59 9.69 -4.85 13.79
N ALA A 60 8.56 -5.48 13.43
CA ALA A 60 8.27 -6.86 13.81
C ALA A 60 9.29 -7.85 13.24
N LEU A 61 9.76 -7.64 12.00
CA LEU A 61 10.80 -8.46 11.37
C LEU A 61 12.16 -8.31 12.05
N VAL A 62 12.53 -7.11 12.50
CA VAL A 62 13.76 -6.91 13.29
C VAL A 62 13.70 -7.70 14.60
N ILE A 63 12.56 -7.64 15.30
CA ILE A 63 12.34 -8.39 16.55
C ILE A 63 12.42 -9.90 16.27
N LYS A 64 11.70 -10.38 15.25
CA LYS A 64 11.72 -11.80 14.88
C LYS A 64 13.11 -12.28 14.45
N GLY A 65 13.84 -11.45 13.70
CA GLY A 65 15.22 -11.73 13.32
C GLY A 65 16.13 -11.91 14.52
N ALA A 66 16.03 -11.02 15.52
CA ALA A 66 16.78 -11.14 16.77
C ALA A 66 16.41 -12.39 17.57
N GLU A 67 15.11 -12.71 17.67
CA GLU A 67 14.62 -13.94 18.32
C GLU A 67 15.22 -15.20 17.69
N VAL A 68 15.19 -15.28 16.35
CA VAL A 68 15.76 -16.41 15.60
C VAL A 68 17.26 -16.52 15.79
N MET A 69 17.98 -15.40 15.82
CA MET A 69 19.44 -15.37 16.03
C MET A 69 19.85 -15.77 17.45
N LEU A 70 18.97 -15.58 18.45
CA LEU A 70 19.21 -15.98 19.84
C LEU A 70 18.77 -17.42 20.12
N SER A 71 17.91 -18.00 19.27
CA SER A 71 17.50 -19.40 19.36
C SER A 71 18.66 -20.34 18.98
N ARG A 72 18.76 -21.49 19.65
CA ARG A 72 19.84 -22.46 19.43
C ARG A 72 19.77 -23.13 18.06
N ASP A 73 18.56 -23.35 17.55
CA ASP A 73 18.30 -24.06 16.30
C ASP A 73 17.73 -23.13 15.21
N GLY A 74 17.54 -21.84 15.51
CA GLY A 74 16.91 -20.89 14.61
C GLY A 74 17.79 -20.52 13.42
N ARG A 75 17.27 -20.65 12.19
CA ARG A 75 17.95 -20.17 10.98
C ARG A 75 17.13 -19.09 10.29
N LEU A 76 17.72 -17.90 10.14
CA LEU A 76 17.09 -16.77 9.44
C LEU A 76 16.63 -17.12 8.02
N ALA A 77 17.33 -18.03 7.33
CA ALA A 77 16.96 -18.48 5.99
C ALA A 77 15.61 -19.21 5.94
N GLU A 78 15.21 -19.88 7.02
CA GLU A 78 13.96 -20.64 7.09
C GLU A 78 12.75 -19.70 7.17
N HIS A 79 12.94 -18.51 7.76
CA HIS A 79 11.93 -17.45 7.88
C HIS A 79 11.82 -16.54 6.64
N ARG A 80 12.56 -16.83 5.56
CA ARG A 80 12.37 -16.11 4.29
C ARG A 80 10.96 -16.37 3.73
N GLY A 81 10.32 -15.31 3.27
CA GLY A 81 9.03 -15.36 2.59
C GLY A 81 7.84 -15.54 3.51
N ILE A 82 8.01 -15.57 4.83
CA ILE A 82 6.88 -15.68 5.77
C ILE A 82 5.94 -14.49 5.64
N ASN A 83 4.71 -14.68 6.11
CA ASN A 83 3.73 -13.61 6.20
C ASN A 83 4.05 -12.69 7.40
N PRO A 84 4.46 -11.43 7.20
CA PRO A 84 4.85 -10.56 8.30
C PRO A 84 3.66 -10.11 9.17
N PHE A 85 2.41 -10.22 8.68
CA PHE A 85 1.22 -9.90 9.47
C PHE A 85 0.98 -10.92 10.60
N GLU A 86 1.48 -12.15 10.45
CA GLU A 86 1.38 -13.18 11.51
C GLU A 86 2.35 -12.93 12.67
N LEU A 87 3.30 -12.00 12.50
CA LEU A 87 4.26 -11.62 13.54
C LEU A 87 3.72 -10.55 14.49
N VAL A 88 2.58 -9.92 14.15
CA VAL A 88 2.03 -8.80 14.90
C VAL A 88 0.68 -9.22 15.48
N GLU A 89 0.56 -9.15 16.81
CA GLU A 89 -0.71 -9.35 17.51
C GLU A 89 -1.63 -8.11 17.38
N HIS A 90 -1.94 -7.72 16.14
CA HIS A 90 -2.82 -6.60 15.84
C HIS A 90 -3.76 -6.95 14.67
N GLN A 91 -5.06 -6.68 14.84
CA GLN A 91 -6.03 -6.86 13.77
C GLN A 91 -6.05 -5.62 12.88
N TRP A 92 -5.45 -5.73 11.71
CA TRP A 92 -5.43 -4.68 10.71
C TRP A 92 -6.73 -4.70 9.91
N GLY A 93 -7.53 -3.63 10.00
CA GLY A 93 -8.83 -3.56 9.33
C GLY A 93 -8.77 -3.66 7.80
N ASN A 94 -7.62 -3.39 7.19
CA ASN A 94 -7.40 -3.47 5.74
C ASN A 94 -6.48 -4.65 5.33
N TYR A 95 -6.30 -5.65 6.18
CA TYR A 95 -5.61 -6.90 5.82
C TYR A 95 -6.63 -8.02 5.59
N ALA A 96 -6.75 -8.47 4.35
CA ALA A 96 -7.73 -9.47 3.91
C ALA A 96 -7.30 -10.92 4.14
N GLY A 97 -6.09 -11.17 4.68
CA GLY A 97 -5.54 -12.51 4.79
C GLY A 97 -4.91 -12.98 3.49
N ARG A 98 -5.17 -14.25 3.09
CA ARG A 98 -4.68 -14.78 1.80
C ARG A 98 -5.34 -14.03 0.65
N CYS A 99 -4.59 -13.72 -0.41
CA CYS A 99 -5.17 -13.11 -1.61
C CYS A 99 -6.21 -14.07 -2.23
N GLN A 100 -7.47 -13.66 -2.23
CA GLN A 100 -8.59 -14.43 -2.80
C GLN A 100 -9.17 -13.67 -3.99
N GLY A 101 -9.31 -14.34 -5.14
CA GLY A 101 -9.93 -13.77 -6.34
C GLY A 101 -9.00 -12.88 -7.18
N GLU A 102 -9.52 -12.47 -8.33
CA GLU A 102 -8.83 -11.63 -9.31
C GLU A 102 -8.88 -10.14 -8.92
N GLU A 103 -9.83 -9.74 -8.07
CA GLU A 103 -10.08 -8.34 -7.75
C GLU A 103 -10.00 -8.09 -6.23
N LEU A 104 -8.81 -7.71 -5.77
CA LEU A 104 -8.62 -7.22 -4.40
C LEU A 104 -9.35 -5.87 -4.22
N ALA A 105 -9.91 -5.62 -3.04
CA ALA A 105 -10.51 -4.33 -2.74
C ALA A 105 -9.44 -3.20 -2.76
N PRO A 106 -9.82 -1.97 -3.13
CA PRO A 106 -8.96 -0.80 -2.98
C PRO A 106 -8.37 -0.65 -1.56
N ALA A 107 -7.18 -0.08 -1.45
CA ALA A 107 -6.48 0.20 -0.18
C ALA A 107 -6.33 -1.00 0.77
N THR A 108 -6.20 -2.20 0.20
CA THR A 108 -6.22 -3.48 0.94
C THR A 108 -4.91 -4.25 0.77
N TRP A 109 -4.51 -4.92 1.84
CA TRP A 109 -3.37 -5.83 1.91
C TRP A 109 -3.82 -7.29 1.81
N CYS A 110 -3.06 -8.12 1.12
CA CYS A 110 -3.24 -9.57 1.14
C CYS A 110 -1.91 -10.31 0.98
N PHE A 111 -1.85 -11.56 1.44
CA PHE A 111 -0.68 -12.42 1.31
C PHE A 111 -0.90 -13.46 0.20
N ARG A 112 -0.05 -13.43 -0.82
CA ARG A 112 -0.04 -14.40 -1.92
C ARG A 112 1.00 -15.47 -1.63
N VAL A 113 0.55 -16.69 -1.40
CA VAL A 113 1.42 -17.85 -1.20
C VAL A 113 2.06 -18.23 -2.56
N GLY A 114 3.38 -18.45 -2.57
CA GLY A 114 4.10 -18.95 -3.73
C GLY A 114 4.01 -20.47 -3.85
N GLU A 115 4.50 -21.03 -4.96
CA GLU A 115 4.44 -22.48 -5.21
C GLU A 115 5.28 -23.32 -4.23
N GLN A 116 6.17 -22.71 -3.45
CA GLN A 116 6.95 -23.42 -2.43
C GLN A 116 6.03 -23.94 -1.33
N LYS A 117 6.04 -25.28 -1.18
CA LYS A 117 5.27 -26.04 -0.19
C LYS A 117 5.35 -25.43 1.21
N GLU A 118 4.22 -25.51 1.91
CA GLU A 118 4.08 -25.19 3.33
C GLU A 118 5.23 -25.83 4.13
N THR A 119 6.06 -24.99 4.75
CA THR A 119 7.16 -25.44 5.61
C THR A 119 6.69 -25.50 7.06
N GLU A 120 7.49 -26.06 7.96
CA GLU A 120 7.24 -25.98 9.41
C GLU A 120 7.03 -24.52 9.90
N TYR A 121 7.61 -23.55 9.18
CA TYR A 121 7.52 -22.11 9.45
C TYR A 121 6.37 -21.40 8.73
N GLY A 122 5.42 -22.15 8.17
CA GLY A 122 4.23 -21.63 7.50
C GLY A 122 4.37 -21.45 5.98
N PRO A 123 3.34 -20.87 5.34
CA PRO A 123 3.33 -20.61 3.90
C PRO A 123 4.30 -19.48 3.54
N LYS A 124 5.03 -19.66 2.45
CA LYS A 124 5.98 -18.67 1.92
C LYS A 124 5.39 -17.94 0.73
N GLY A 125 5.69 -16.66 0.58
CA GLY A 125 5.15 -15.88 -0.53
C GLY A 125 5.42 -14.37 -0.42
N TRP A 126 4.47 -13.62 -0.96
CA TRP A 126 4.58 -12.18 -1.17
C TRP A 126 3.42 -11.45 -0.50
N LEU A 127 3.75 -10.35 0.15
CA LEU A 127 2.77 -9.39 0.61
C LEU A 127 2.39 -8.46 -0.54
N ILE A 128 1.11 -8.36 -0.83
CA ILE A 128 0.54 -7.53 -1.91
C ILE A 128 -0.27 -6.40 -1.29
N TYR A 129 -0.09 -5.18 -1.81
CA TYR A 129 -0.94 -4.03 -1.54
C TYR A 129 -1.56 -3.52 -2.83
N LYS A 130 -2.89 -3.36 -2.85
CA LYS A 130 -3.59 -2.69 -3.96
C LYS A 130 -3.95 -1.27 -3.53
N PRO A 131 -3.34 -0.24 -4.13
CA PRO A 131 -3.70 1.15 -3.86
C PRO A 131 -5.16 1.44 -4.21
N GLY A 132 -5.81 2.30 -3.42
CA GLY A 132 -7.12 2.84 -3.75
C GLY A 132 -7.08 4.10 -4.59
N GLN A 133 -5.92 4.74 -4.69
CA GLN A 133 -5.67 5.93 -5.50
C GLN A 133 -4.17 6.00 -5.86
N PRO A 134 -3.73 6.90 -6.76
CA PRO A 134 -2.31 7.08 -7.03
C PRO A 134 -1.56 7.50 -5.77
N ILE A 135 -0.60 6.70 -5.33
CA ILE A 135 0.15 6.93 -4.10
C ILE A 135 1.66 6.70 -4.30
N THR A 136 2.47 7.16 -3.35
CA THR A 136 3.90 6.86 -3.26
C THR A 136 4.25 6.14 -1.97
N ILE A 137 4.87 4.96 -2.07
CA ILE A 137 5.34 4.16 -0.93
C ILE A 137 6.81 3.78 -1.17
N ASP A 138 7.68 4.07 -0.20
CA ASP A 138 9.14 3.85 -0.31
C ASP A 138 9.72 4.36 -1.65
N SER A 139 9.33 5.58 -2.06
CA SER A 139 9.70 6.21 -3.34
C SER A 139 9.20 5.50 -4.61
N ARG A 140 8.36 4.47 -4.49
CA ARG A 140 7.68 3.82 -5.62
C ARG A 140 6.28 4.39 -5.79
N GLN A 141 5.99 4.90 -6.97
CA GLN A 141 4.64 5.30 -7.34
C GLN A 141 3.83 4.07 -7.76
N ALA A 142 2.58 4.02 -7.32
CA ALA A 142 1.65 2.98 -7.68
C ALA A 142 0.25 3.57 -7.85
N ASN A 143 -0.56 2.94 -8.67
CA ASN A 143 -1.95 3.30 -8.91
C ASN A 143 -2.84 2.06 -8.69
N GLN A 144 -4.15 2.20 -8.91
CA GLN A 144 -5.11 1.11 -8.68
C GLN A 144 -4.87 -0.13 -9.56
N GLU A 145 -4.22 0.03 -10.72
CA GLU A 145 -3.94 -1.05 -11.68
C GLU A 145 -2.61 -1.75 -11.39
N GLN A 146 -1.71 -1.09 -10.66
CA GLN A 146 -0.36 -1.55 -10.38
C GLN A 146 -0.21 -1.83 -8.88
N PRO A 147 -0.60 -3.04 -8.41
CA PRO A 147 -0.34 -3.43 -7.03
C PRO A 147 1.16 -3.42 -6.74
N LEU A 148 1.50 -3.14 -5.49
CA LEU A 148 2.86 -3.22 -4.99
C LEU A 148 3.06 -4.53 -4.25
N ALA A 149 4.28 -5.07 -4.32
CA ALA A 149 4.64 -6.28 -3.61
C ALA A 149 5.94 -6.15 -2.82
N TRP A 150 6.00 -6.97 -1.77
CA TRP A 150 7.15 -7.14 -0.90
C TRP A 150 7.31 -8.62 -0.54
N ALA A 151 8.54 -9.01 -0.24
CA ALA A 151 8.86 -10.30 0.35
C ALA A 151 9.71 -10.11 1.61
N VAL A 152 9.50 -10.97 2.61
CA VAL A 152 10.44 -11.09 3.71
C VAL A 152 11.70 -11.76 3.20
N THR A 153 12.83 -11.08 3.27
CA THR A 153 14.14 -11.61 2.91
C THR A 153 15.13 -11.46 4.05
N THR A 154 16.30 -12.07 3.90
CA THR A 154 17.37 -12.04 4.90
C THR A 154 18.28 -10.84 4.67
N GLU A 155 18.66 -10.17 5.75
CA GLU A 155 19.78 -9.22 5.74
C GLU A 155 21.11 -9.95 5.89
N PHE A 156 22.16 -9.38 5.32
CA PHE A 156 23.51 -9.91 5.35
C PHE A 156 24.51 -8.79 5.59
N ALA A 157 25.65 -9.13 6.19
CA ALA A 157 26.76 -8.22 6.36
C ALA A 157 27.51 -8.07 5.03
N ASP A 158 27.05 -7.14 4.20
CA ASP A 158 27.67 -6.77 2.93
C ASP A 158 29.03 -6.10 3.19
N ARG A 159 30.11 -6.85 3.03
CA ARG A 159 31.47 -6.35 3.32
C ARG A 159 32.07 -5.55 2.18
N ASN A 160 31.59 -5.76 0.96
CA ASN A 160 32.14 -5.14 -0.26
C ASN A 160 31.22 -4.08 -0.88
N GLY A 161 30.02 -3.89 -0.33
CA GLY A 161 29.05 -2.89 -0.72
C GLY A 161 28.36 -3.18 -2.06
N ASN A 162 28.42 -4.42 -2.57
CA ASN A 162 27.89 -4.77 -3.89
C ASN A 162 26.37 -5.01 -3.89
N GLY A 163 25.74 -5.06 -2.70
CA GLY A 163 24.30 -5.25 -2.54
C GLY A 163 23.80 -6.66 -2.87
N THR A 164 24.70 -7.61 -3.13
CA THR A 164 24.40 -9.01 -3.44
C THR A 164 24.96 -9.92 -2.37
N ARG A 165 24.19 -10.96 -2.01
CA ARG A 165 24.62 -11.90 -0.97
C ARG A 165 25.66 -12.85 -1.52
N GLU A 166 26.84 -12.86 -0.92
CA GLU A 166 27.85 -13.90 -1.16
C GLU A 166 27.64 -15.09 -0.21
N GLN A 167 28.06 -16.29 -0.64
CA GLN A 167 27.78 -17.53 0.08
C GLN A 167 28.38 -17.55 1.49
N GLU A 168 29.51 -16.86 1.68
CA GLU A 168 30.25 -16.73 2.93
C GLU A 168 29.70 -15.62 3.86
N GLU A 169 28.79 -14.77 3.36
CA GLU A 169 28.29 -13.65 4.15
C GLU A 169 27.30 -14.10 5.21
N ARG A 170 27.58 -13.64 6.43
CA ARG A 170 26.75 -13.92 7.60
C ARG A 170 25.42 -13.19 7.46
N LEU A 171 24.34 -13.95 7.66
CA LEU A 171 23.01 -13.39 7.80
C LEU A 171 22.88 -12.64 9.14
N THR A 172 22.35 -11.42 9.08
CA THR A 172 22.29 -10.49 10.22
C THR A 172 20.87 -10.15 10.66
N GLY A 173 19.85 -10.54 9.90
CA GLY A 173 18.46 -10.28 10.26
C GLY A 173 17.45 -10.63 9.16
N LEU A 174 16.22 -10.14 9.35
CA LEU A 174 15.13 -10.21 8.37
C LEU A 174 14.72 -8.78 7.99
N LYS A 175 14.38 -8.59 6.71
CA LYS A 175 13.84 -7.32 6.20
C LYS A 175 12.69 -7.53 5.24
N LEU A 176 11.84 -6.52 5.14
CA LEU A 176 10.80 -6.44 4.12
C LEU A 176 11.36 -5.74 2.89
N ALA A 177 11.60 -6.49 1.81
CA ALA A 177 12.17 -5.96 0.58
C ALA A 177 11.09 -5.86 -0.51
N PRO A 178 11.11 -4.79 -1.33
CA PRO A 178 10.23 -4.68 -2.49
C PRO A 178 10.53 -5.79 -3.50
N VAL A 179 9.50 -6.33 -4.14
CA VAL A 179 9.64 -7.26 -5.28
C VAL A 179 8.77 -6.82 -6.44
N SER A 180 9.17 -7.18 -7.65
CA SER A 180 8.36 -7.00 -8.86
C SER A 180 7.30 -8.09 -8.93
N LEU A 181 6.09 -7.73 -9.35
CA LEU A 181 4.98 -8.68 -9.55
C LEU A 181 4.99 -9.38 -10.91
N THR A 182 5.98 -9.08 -11.75
CA THR A 182 6.23 -9.85 -12.98
C THR A 182 6.60 -11.30 -12.62
N GLU A 183 6.10 -12.24 -13.42
CA GLU A 183 6.18 -13.70 -13.22
C GLU A 183 7.60 -14.27 -13.02
N ASP A 184 8.66 -13.45 -13.14
CA ASP A 184 10.07 -13.82 -13.02
C ASP A 184 10.60 -13.94 -11.58
N ALA A 185 9.83 -13.56 -10.56
CA ALA A 185 10.26 -13.71 -9.15
C ALA A 185 10.47 -15.18 -8.73
N ALA A 186 10.03 -16.15 -9.54
CA ALA A 186 10.23 -17.58 -9.33
C ALA A 186 11.58 -18.11 -9.89
N GLN A 187 12.24 -17.42 -10.83
CA GLN A 187 13.41 -17.97 -11.53
C GLN A 187 14.77 -17.50 -11.03
N THR A 188 14.85 -16.38 -10.29
CA THR A 188 16.16 -15.85 -9.85
C THR A 188 16.76 -16.57 -8.64
N GLN A 189 16.04 -17.50 -7.99
CA GLN A 189 16.59 -18.28 -6.86
C GLN A 189 17.13 -19.66 -7.24
N ASP A 190 16.74 -20.22 -8.40
CA ASP A 190 17.25 -21.53 -8.85
C ASP A 190 18.50 -21.41 -9.74
N ALA A 191 18.84 -20.23 -10.24
CA ALA A 191 20.01 -20.01 -11.09
C ALA A 191 21.35 -19.83 -10.32
N GLN A 192 21.36 -19.95 -9.00
CA GLN A 192 22.57 -19.80 -8.15
C GLN A 192 22.88 -21.04 -7.29
N ARG A 193 22.39 -22.22 -7.66
CA ARG A 193 22.79 -23.49 -7.03
C ARG A 193 23.95 -24.16 -7.75
#